data_AF-A0A1V5P7L5-F1
#
_entry.id   AF-A0A1V5P7L5-F1
#
_cell.length_a   1.000
_cell.length_b   1.000
_cell.length_c   1.000
_cell.angle_alpha   90.00
_cell.angle_beta   90.00
_cell.angle_gamma   90.00
#
_symmetry.space_group_name_H-M   'P 1'
#
loop_
_entity.id
_entity.type
_entity.pdbx_description
1 polymer ?
#
loop_
_entity_poly.entity_id
_entity_poly.type
_entity_poly.pdbx_seq_one_letter_code
_entity_poly.pdbx_strand_id
1 'polypeptide(L)'
;MAGQPAITPRIPELLELSRECPGILNHQALITYNRIVYAVLDHPGKWGVVVRGRQKRSLDQSLATVIQLGRLIEVLHSRGFTFAGKTSVLTESLVNVGGATELFLADLGVCELLAPDLMRAYRQRSADIVFLTELLVYLLMGRESTSGPLTAIPEPLAPIIQHATRGEYAAVGDLLRDFESLPVTQLPDRPLKPMHGQRTDAGRHHTVNEDTVVTFTFDKEQDRKTVPIAFYLIADGMGGHDAGNVASRTVYEVVTSTILNMQVLPDIHKSTRKLGADVSGDLLKHAIQEANAKLQRQAQARGNDMGSTVTAALLIGHLATVANVGDSRTYLLRRGRLEQITQDHSLVARLVDAQVIKPEQARYHPQRNKVYRSLGQKGDLVVDTFTVPLERGDRLILCCDGLWTMVEDRDIQRLVEQARTPQDACDALVAAANRAGGEDNISAIVVEMV
;
A
#
# COMPACT_ATOMS: atom_id res chain seq x y z
N MET A 1 23.65 6.41 -49.88
CA MET A 1 22.92 7.54 -49.26
C MET A 1 22.14 6.99 -48.07
N ALA A 2 22.59 7.25 -46.84
CA ALA A 2 21.89 6.78 -45.64
C ALA A 2 20.94 7.89 -45.18
N GLY A 3 19.63 7.61 -45.22
CA GLY A 3 18.56 8.57 -44.92
C GLY A 3 18.58 9.08 -43.48
N GLN A 4 17.99 10.25 -43.25
CA GLN A 4 17.73 10.79 -41.92
C GLN A 4 16.87 9.81 -41.08
N PRO A 5 17.00 9.79 -39.74
CA PRO A 5 16.12 9.01 -38.87
C PRO A 5 14.66 9.35 -39.16
N ALA A 6 13.80 8.33 -39.27
CA ALA A 6 12.40 8.47 -39.70
C ALA A 6 11.59 9.45 -38.83
N ILE A 7 11.99 9.66 -37.57
CA ILE A 7 11.29 10.53 -36.61
C ILE A 7 11.69 12.01 -36.67
N THR A 8 12.84 12.35 -37.26
CA THR A 8 13.36 13.73 -37.31
C THR A 8 12.34 14.77 -37.82
N PRO A 9 11.59 14.52 -38.91
CA PRO A 9 10.62 15.50 -39.41
C PRO A 9 9.37 15.63 -38.53
N ARG A 10 9.19 14.77 -37.53
CA ARG A 10 8.00 14.70 -36.65
C ARG A 10 8.32 14.94 -35.17
N ILE A 11 9.50 15.51 -34.90
CA ILE A 11 9.91 15.92 -33.55
C ILE A 11 8.90 16.87 -32.89
N PRO A 12 8.35 17.89 -33.58
CA PRO A 12 7.34 18.78 -32.98
C PRO A 12 6.11 18.03 -32.48
N GLU A 13 5.62 17.05 -33.24
CA GLU A 13 4.46 16.24 -32.89
C GLU A 13 4.75 15.29 -31.72
N LEU A 14 5.97 14.76 -31.61
CA LEU A 14 6.40 13.97 -30.45
C LEU A 14 6.51 14.81 -29.18
N LEU A 15 6.98 16.07 -29.29
CA LEU A 15 7.02 17.02 -28.18
C LEU A 15 5.62 17.49 -27.76
N GLU A 16 4.70 17.65 -28.70
CA GLU A 16 3.30 17.91 -28.39
C GLU A 16 2.67 16.71 -27.68
N LEU A 17 2.94 15.50 -28.18
CA LEU A 17 2.45 14.27 -27.56
C LEU A 17 2.94 14.11 -26.12
N SER A 18 4.20 14.43 -25.81
CA SER A 18 4.73 14.31 -24.46
C SER A 18 4.13 15.31 -23.45
N ARG A 19 3.59 16.42 -23.94
CA ARG A 19 2.88 17.41 -23.12
C ARG A 19 1.41 17.05 -22.89
N GLU A 20 0.80 16.38 -23.88
CA GLU A 20 -0.61 16.01 -23.85
C GLU A 20 -0.88 14.65 -23.20
N CYS A 21 0.11 13.73 -23.24
CA CYS A 21 -0.07 12.36 -22.79
C CYS A 21 0.49 12.14 -21.37
N PRO A 22 -0.37 11.83 -20.37
CA PRO A 22 0.07 11.60 -19.00
C PRO A 22 1.05 10.43 -18.81
N GLY A 23 1.14 9.50 -19.78
CA GLY A 23 2.04 8.34 -19.74
C GLY A 23 3.44 8.61 -20.30
N ILE A 24 3.73 9.83 -20.75
CA ILE A 24 5.04 10.23 -21.28
C ILE A 24 5.59 11.30 -20.34
N LEU A 25 6.88 11.20 -19.99
CA LEU A 25 7.50 12.30 -19.25
C LEU A 25 7.51 13.56 -20.10
N ASN A 26 7.23 14.70 -19.48
CA ASN A 26 7.21 15.97 -20.20
C ASN A 26 8.61 16.29 -20.78
N HIS A 27 8.70 16.37 -22.10
CA HIS A 27 9.94 16.73 -22.80
C HIS A 27 9.95 18.23 -23.11
N GLN A 28 11.01 18.89 -22.66
CA GLN A 28 11.28 20.29 -22.97
C GLN A 28 11.81 20.43 -24.41
N ALA A 29 12.70 19.53 -24.83
CA ALA A 29 13.26 19.52 -26.17
C ALA A 29 13.68 18.10 -26.61
N LEU A 30 13.70 17.87 -27.92
CA LEU A 30 14.37 16.73 -28.54
C LEU A 30 15.50 17.28 -29.43
N ILE A 31 16.74 16.88 -29.16
CA ILE A 31 17.94 17.37 -29.84
C ILE A 31 18.50 16.24 -30.69
N THR A 32 18.80 16.48 -31.96
CA THR A 32 19.45 15.47 -32.80
C THR A 32 20.94 15.78 -32.95
N TYR A 33 21.80 14.83 -32.59
CA TYR A 33 23.26 14.93 -32.79
C TYR A 33 23.82 13.58 -33.26
N ASN A 34 24.63 13.58 -34.32
CA ASN A 34 25.18 12.36 -34.92
C ASN A 34 24.16 11.24 -35.19
N ARG A 35 22.95 11.59 -35.64
CA ARG A 35 21.80 10.68 -35.89
C ARG A 35 21.21 10.02 -34.64
N ILE A 36 21.61 10.47 -33.45
CA ILE A 36 21.00 10.10 -32.17
C ILE A 36 20.05 11.23 -31.78
N VAL A 37 18.84 10.87 -31.34
CA VAL A 37 17.87 11.82 -30.78
C VAL A 37 18.01 11.77 -29.27
N TYR A 38 18.23 12.93 -28.66
CA TYR A 38 18.36 13.14 -27.22
C TYR A 38 17.11 13.83 -26.71
N ALA A 39 16.56 13.34 -25.60
CA ALA A 39 15.46 13.95 -24.88
C ALA A 39 15.98 14.85 -23.75
N VAL A 40 15.58 16.12 -23.75
CA VAL A 40 15.74 17.02 -22.61
C VAL A 40 14.44 17.04 -21.84
N LEU A 41 14.50 16.61 -20.59
CA LEU A 41 13.36 16.46 -19.69
C LEU A 41 13.69 17.10 -18.34
N ASP A 42 12.66 17.58 -17.65
CA ASP A 42 12.81 18.04 -16.27
C ASP A 42 13.01 16.82 -15.37
N HIS A 43 14.15 16.74 -14.68
CA HIS A 43 14.44 15.60 -13.82
C HIS A 43 13.44 15.57 -12.66
N PRO A 44 12.64 14.49 -12.49
CA PRO A 44 11.54 14.48 -11.52
C PRO A 44 12.02 14.21 -10.07
N GLY A 45 13.22 14.68 -9.72
CA GLY A 45 13.85 14.45 -8.41
C GLY A 45 14.38 13.03 -8.21
N LYS A 46 13.50 12.06 -7.92
CA LYS A 46 13.84 10.63 -7.78
C LYS A 46 13.15 9.81 -8.86
N TRP A 47 13.92 9.20 -9.75
CA TRP A 47 13.42 8.21 -10.70
C TRP A 47 14.23 6.92 -10.67
N GLY A 48 13.59 5.81 -11.00
CA GLY A 48 14.21 4.50 -11.10
C GLY A 48 13.89 3.85 -12.43
N VAL A 49 14.88 3.19 -13.01
CA VAL A 49 14.70 2.33 -14.19
C VAL A 49 13.87 1.12 -13.78
N VAL A 50 12.66 0.99 -14.32
CA VAL A 50 11.65 0.08 -13.74
C VAL A 50 11.97 -1.39 -13.96
N VAL A 51 12.77 -1.71 -14.98
CA VAL A 51 12.99 -3.10 -15.36
C VAL A 51 14.46 -3.50 -15.19
N ARG A 52 15.07 -3.09 -14.07
CA ARG A 52 16.33 -3.68 -13.62
C ARG A 52 16.08 -4.66 -12.47
N GLY A 53 15.92 -5.94 -12.83
CA GLY A 53 15.94 -7.03 -11.85
C GLY A 53 15.21 -8.27 -12.31
N ARG A 54 15.80 -9.45 -12.05
CA ARG A 54 15.18 -10.78 -12.22
C ARG A 54 14.04 -11.05 -11.22
N GLN A 55 13.37 -10.02 -10.72
CA GLN A 55 12.40 -10.13 -9.65
C GLN A 55 11.00 -10.36 -10.22
N LYS A 56 10.44 -11.55 -9.97
CA LYS A 56 9.11 -11.94 -10.46
C LYS A 56 8.01 -11.06 -9.85
N ARG A 57 7.26 -10.35 -10.67
CA ARG A 57 6.12 -9.53 -10.23
C ARG A 57 4.86 -10.37 -10.02
N SER A 58 3.89 -9.85 -9.26
CA SER A 58 2.56 -10.48 -9.24
C SER A 58 1.89 -10.32 -10.61
N LEU A 59 0.88 -11.13 -10.89
CA LEU A 59 0.14 -10.96 -12.12
C LEU A 59 -0.56 -9.61 -12.18
N ASP A 60 -1.22 -9.18 -11.10
CA ASP A 60 -1.92 -7.88 -11.05
C ASP A 60 -0.98 -6.73 -11.39
N GLN A 61 0.23 -6.73 -10.80
CA GLN A 61 1.26 -5.73 -11.09
C GLN A 61 1.73 -5.80 -12.55
N SER A 62 1.85 -7.01 -13.09
CA SER A 62 2.29 -7.22 -14.47
C SER A 62 1.21 -6.81 -15.48
N LEU A 63 -0.05 -7.15 -15.23
CA LEU A 63 -1.21 -6.74 -16.03
C LEU A 63 -1.41 -5.23 -15.95
N ALA A 64 -1.38 -4.62 -14.76
CA ALA A 64 -1.47 -3.17 -14.62
C ALA A 64 -0.37 -2.44 -15.41
N THR A 65 0.87 -2.94 -15.32
CA THR A 65 2.01 -2.43 -16.10
C THR A 65 1.76 -2.52 -17.60
N VAL A 66 1.35 -3.70 -18.10
CA VAL A 66 1.15 -3.96 -19.53
C VAL A 66 -0.07 -3.21 -20.06
N ILE A 67 -1.14 -3.09 -19.29
CA ILE A 67 -2.33 -2.31 -19.65
C ILE A 67 -1.98 -0.82 -19.73
N GLN A 68 -1.25 -0.29 -18.74
CA GLN A 68 -0.80 1.10 -18.77
C GLN A 68 0.05 1.39 -20.01
N LEU A 69 1.02 0.52 -20.31
CA LEU A 69 1.86 0.66 -21.50
C LEU A 69 1.06 0.49 -22.80
N GLY A 70 0.12 -0.45 -22.85
CA GLY A 70 -0.72 -0.66 -24.03
C GLY A 70 -1.61 0.55 -24.32
N ARG A 71 -2.16 1.22 -23.29
CA ARG A 71 -2.92 2.46 -23.48
C ARG A 71 -2.05 3.58 -24.06
N LEU A 72 -0.78 3.67 -23.62
CA LEU A 72 0.18 4.61 -24.21
C LEU A 72 0.46 4.27 -25.69
N ILE A 73 0.67 2.99 -26.02
CA ILE A 73 0.89 2.54 -27.39
C ILE A 73 -0.34 2.80 -28.28
N GLU A 74 -1.55 2.61 -27.74
CA GLU A 74 -2.80 2.94 -28.45
C GLU A 74 -2.87 4.44 -28.82
N VAL A 75 -2.49 5.32 -27.88
CA VAL A 75 -2.39 6.76 -28.14
C VAL A 75 -1.34 7.03 -29.23
N LEU A 76 -0.16 6.40 -29.17
CA LEU A 76 0.87 6.50 -30.22
C LEU A 76 0.32 6.08 -31.59
N HIS A 77 -0.38 4.95 -31.67
CA HIS A 77 -0.98 4.44 -32.91
C HIS A 77 -1.99 5.43 -33.49
N SER A 78 -2.81 6.06 -32.63
CA SER A 78 -3.78 7.09 -33.05
C SER A 78 -3.12 8.35 -33.63
N ARG A 79 -1.87 8.62 -33.24
CA ARG A 79 -1.06 9.78 -33.67
C ARG A 79 -0.07 9.43 -34.80
N GLY A 80 -0.13 8.20 -35.34
CA GLY A 80 0.70 7.77 -36.46
C GLY A 80 2.08 7.23 -36.07
N PHE A 81 2.29 6.89 -34.81
CA PHE A 81 3.52 6.33 -34.29
C PHE A 81 3.35 4.86 -33.89
N THR A 82 4.46 4.13 -33.81
CA THR A 82 4.56 2.75 -33.30
C THR A 82 5.73 2.68 -32.34
N PHE A 83 5.71 1.66 -31.47
CA PHE A 83 6.67 1.50 -30.40
C PHE A 83 7.76 0.51 -30.82
N ALA A 84 8.86 0.99 -31.41
CA ALA A 84 9.91 0.18 -32.02
C ALA A 84 10.87 -0.51 -31.02
N GLY A 85 10.37 -0.86 -29.83
CA GLY A 85 11.16 -1.41 -28.74
C GLY A 85 11.52 -2.88 -28.94
N LYS A 86 12.82 -3.17 -29.13
CA LYS A 86 13.36 -4.50 -28.80
C LYS A 86 13.45 -4.64 -27.29
N THR A 87 13.09 -5.81 -26.75
CA THR A 87 12.88 -6.11 -25.32
C THR A 87 14.00 -5.63 -24.38
N SER A 88 15.26 -5.62 -24.83
CA SER A 88 16.40 -5.17 -24.01
C SER A 88 16.47 -3.64 -23.82
N VAL A 89 16.14 -2.85 -24.85
CA VAL A 89 16.21 -1.37 -24.86
C VAL A 89 15.11 -0.74 -23.99
N LEU A 90 14.02 -1.48 -23.82
CA LEU A 90 12.81 -1.04 -23.13
C LEU A 90 12.94 -0.97 -21.63
N THR A 91 13.83 -1.80 -21.09
CA THR A 91 14.07 -1.82 -19.65
C THR A 91 14.60 -0.48 -19.15
N GLU A 92 15.32 0.26 -20.00
CA GLU A 92 15.96 1.54 -19.69
C GLU A 92 15.13 2.76 -20.10
N SER A 93 14.11 2.57 -20.94
CA SER A 93 13.30 3.65 -21.52
C SER A 93 12.02 3.95 -20.71
N LEU A 94 11.60 3.03 -19.83
CA LEU A 94 10.47 3.18 -18.92
C LEU A 94 10.96 3.48 -17.50
N VAL A 95 10.45 4.56 -16.92
CA VAL A 95 10.86 5.05 -15.61
C VAL A 95 9.67 5.17 -14.65
N ASN A 96 9.95 4.92 -13.38
CA ASN A 96 9.04 5.17 -12.27
C ASN A 96 9.47 6.48 -11.61
N VAL A 97 8.51 7.36 -11.37
CA VAL A 97 8.72 8.63 -10.70
C VAL A 97 8.23 8.54 -9.25
N GLY A 98 9.11 8.86 -8.30
CA GLY A 98 8.71 9.07 -6.91
C GLY A 98 8.25 7.85 -6.11
N GLY A 99 8.41 6.63 -6.62
CA GLY A 99 7.92 5.41 -5.96
C GLY A 99 6.45 5.08 -6.24
N ALA A 100 5.81 5.83 -7.14
CA ALA A 100 4.48 5.52 -7.65
C ALA A 100 4.48 4.20 -8.44
N THR A 101 3.37 3.48 -8.51
CA THR A 101 3.26 2.30 -9.38
C THR A 101 3.16 2.66 -10.87
N GLU A 102 3.08 3.95 -11.19
CA GLU A 102 2.89 4.46 -12.54
C GLU A 102 4.20 4.48 -13.35
N LEU A 103 4.10 4.00 -14.59
CA LEU A 103 5.17 3.99 -15.57
C LEU A 103 5.09 5.17 -16.54
N PHE A 104 6.24 5.78 -16.78
CA PHE A 104 6.38 6.85 -17.77
C PHE A 104 7.38 6.45 -18.85
N LEU A 105 7.06 6.76 -20.10
CA LEU A 105 8.01 6.70 -21.20
C LEU A 105 8.93 7.92 -21.15
N ALA A 106 10.21 7.68 -20.87
CA ALA A 106 11.22 8.73 -20.77
C ALA A 106 11.95 8.98 -22.10
N ASP A 107 12.10 7.94 -22.93
CA ASP A 107 12.83 8.02 -24.19
C ASP A 107 11.86 7.85 -25.38
N LEU A 108 11.55 8.96 -26.05
CA LEU A 108 10.75 8.96 -27.29
C LEU A 108 11.55 8.50 -28.51
N GLY A 109 12.86 8.31 -28.40
CA GLY A 109 13.71 7.77 -29.45
C GLY A 109 13.38 6.31 -29.81
N VAL A 110 12.63 5.61 -28.96
CA VAL A 110 12.12 4.25 -29.23
C VAL A 110 10.85 4.24 -30.09
N CYS A 111 10.28 5.40 -30.40
CA CYS A 111 9.12 5.50 -31.27
C CYS A 111 9.56 5.57 -32.74
N GLU A 112 8.77 4.98 -33.64
CA GLU A 112 8.93 5.11 -35.09
C GLU A 112 7.61 5.58 -35.72
N LEU A 113 7.68 6.09 -36.96
CA LEU A 113 6.46 6.37 -37.72
C LEU A 113 5.84 5.06 -38.22
N LEU A 114 4.51 4.99 -38.13
CA LEU A 114 3.76 3.97 -38.84
C LEU A 114 4.00 4.14 -40.33
N ALA A 115 4.29 3.02 -41.00
CA ALA A 115 4.54 3.00 -42.42
C ALA A 115 3.27 3.49 -43.17
N PRO A 116 3.44 4.22 -44.28
CA PRO A 116 2.29 4.64 -45.10
C PRO A 116 1.62 3.44 -45.79
N ASP A 117 2.35 2.34 -45.97
CA ASP A 117 1.84 1.08 -46.51
C ASP A 117 1.03 0.32 -45.44
N LEU A 118 -0.23 0.00 -45.75
CA LEU A 118 -1.15 -0.68 -44.83
C LEU A 118 -0.59 -2.00 -44.31
N MET A 119 0.10 -2.79 -45.14
CA MET A 119 0.65 -4.09 -44.74
C MET A 119 1.86 -3.96 -43.82
N ARG A 120 2.68 -2.91 -43.99
CA ARG A 120 3.79 -2.60 -43.07
C ARG A 120 3.29 -1.97 -41.78
N ALA A 121 2.31 -1.06 -41.84
CA ALA A 121 1.67 -0.48 -40.66
C ALA A 121 1.02 -1.56 -39.79
N TYR A 122 0.30 -2.51 -40.42
CA TYR A 122 -0.26 -3.67 -39.73
C TYR A 122 0.80 -4.49 -39.02
N ARG A 123 1.92 -4.78 -39.70
CA ARG A 123 3.05 -5.50 -39.10
C ARG A 123 3.68 -4.76 -37.92
N GLN A 124 3.81 -3.44 -37.99
CA GLN A 124 4.31 -2.62 -36.87
C GLN A 124 3.36 -2.68 -35.67
N ARG A 125 2.04 -2.51 -35.88
CA ARG A 125 1.05 -2.63 -34.79
C ARG A 125 1.00 -4.03 -34.20
N SER A 126 1.08 -5.06 -35.04
CA SER A 126 1.14 -6.46 -34.60
C SER A 126 2.42 -6.74 -33.80
N ALA A 127 3.56 -6.15 -34.18
CA ALA A 127 4.79 -6.25 -33.39
C ALA A 127 4.63 -5.62 -32.00
N ASP A 128 3.96 -4.47 -31.89
CA ASP A 128 3.69 -3.82 -30.60
C ASP A 128 2.78 -4.68 -29.70
N ILE A 129 1.77 -5.34 -30.30
CA ILE A 129 0.89 -6.29 -29.61
C ILE A 129 1.67 -7.50 -29.08
N VAL A 130 2.51 -8.10 -29.93
CA VAL A 130 3.37 -9.23 -29.53
C VAL A 130 4.33 -8.80 -28.42
N PHE A 131 4.92 -7.61 -28.55
CA PHE A 131 5.79 -7.04 -27.54
C PHE A 131 5.10 -6.92 -26.16
N LEU A 132 3.87 -6.41 -26.10
CA LEU A 132 3.11 -6.30 -24.84
C LEU A 132 2.93 -7.69 -24.19
N THR A 133 2.67 -8.73 -24.98
CA THR A 133 2.58 -10.10 -24.46
C THR A 133 3.92 -10.69 -24.01
N GLU A 134 5.01 -10.39 -24.72
CA GLU A 134 6.36 -10.80 -24.32
C GLU A 134 6.78 -10.11 -23.01
N LEU A 135 6.45 -8.82 -22.86
CA LEU A 135 6.68 -8.07 -21.64
C LEU A 135 5.90 -8.68 -20.47
N LEU A 136 4.62 -9.03 -20.67
CA LEU A 136 3.81 -9.69 -19.64
C LEU A 136 4.49 -10.98 -19.17
N VAL A 137 4.95 -11.82 -20.10
CA VAL A 137 5.67 -13.06 -19.78
C VAL A 137 6.99 -12.77 -19.06
N TYR A 138 7.75 -11.76 -19.50
CA TYR A 138 8.98 -11.35 -18.85
C TYR A 138 8.75 -10.95 -17.39
N LEU A 139 7.75 -10.11 -17.11
CA LEU A 139 7.44 -9.63 -15.76
C LEU A 139 6.97 -10.75 -14.83
N LEU A 140 6.23 -11.72 -15.37
CA LEU A 140 5.77 -12.90 -14.64
C LEU A 140 6.91 -13.89 -14.34
N MET A 141 7.75 -14.15 -15.33
CA MET A 141 8.72 -15.26 -15.30
C MET A 141 10.12 -14.83 -14.90
N GLY A 142 10.47 -13.55 -15.06
CA GLY A 142 11.80 -13.01 -14.83
C GLY A 142 12.85 -13.46 -15.88
N ARG A 143 12.42 -13.85 -17.09
CA ARG A 143 13.30 -14.30 -18.18
C ARG A 143 12.84 -13.77 -19.54
N GLU A 144 13.79 -13.49 -20.43
CA GLU A 144 13.58 -12.80 -21.72
C GLU A 144 12.97 -13.65 -22.84
N SER A 145 12.88 -14.98 -22.69
CA SER A 145 12.44 -15.85 -23.79
C SER A 145 11.11 -16.56 -23.55
N THR A 146 10.19 -16.39 -24.51
CA THR A 146 8.98 -17.19 -24.75
C THR A 146 9.25 -18.48 -25.52
N SER A 147 10.51 -18.76 -25.93
CA SER A 147 10.89 -19.97 -26.67
C SER A 147 10.91 -21.26 -25.83
N GLY A 148 10.30 -21.25 -24.65
CA GLY A 148 10.09 -22.42 -23.80
C GLY A 148 8.63 -22.88 -23.84
N PRO A 149 8.31 -24.08 -23.32
CA PRO A 149 6.94 -24.55 -23.31
C PRO A 149 6.03 -23.55 -22.55
N LEU A 150 4.87 -23.23 -23.15
CA LEU A 150 3.78 -22.39 -22.59
C LEU A 150 3.25 -22.91 -21.23
N THR A 151 3.71 -24.08 -20.77
CA THR A 151 3.30 -24.76 -19.54
C THR A 151 3.53 -23.97 -18.25
N ALA A 152 4.30 -22.88 -18.29
CA ALA A 152 4.52 -22.01 -17.14
C ALA A 152 3.72 -20.69 -17.17
N ILE A 153 2.98 -20.43 -18.25
CA ILE A 153 2.09 -19.28 -18.35
C ILE A 153 0.74 -19.67 -17.72
N PRO A 154 0.17 -18.84 -16.84
CA PRO A 154 -1.15 -19.11 -16.28
C PRO A 154 -2.23 -19.33 -17.35
N GLU A 155 -3.13 -20.30 -17.12
CA GLU A 155 -4.07 -20.81 -18.14
C GLU A 155 -4.99 -19.72 -18.76
N PRO A 156 -5.54 -18.75 -18.00
CA PRO A 156 -6.29 -17.64 -18.59
C PRO A 156 -5.51 -16.72 -19.55
N LEU A 157 -4.17 -16.66 -19.44
CA LEU A 157 -3.33 -15.83 -20.32
C LEU A 157 -2.89 -16.55 -21.58
N ALA A 158 -2.79 -17.88 -21.52
CA ALA A 158 -2.35 -18.69 -22.64
C ALA A 158 -3.15 -18.44 -23.94
N PRO A 159 -4.50 -18.38 -23.95
CA PRO A 159 -5.24 -18.10 -25.18
C PRO A 159 -4.95 -16.69 -25.71
N ILE A 160 -4.95 -15.67 -24.84
CA ILE A 160 -4.68 -14.27 -25.22
C ILE A 160 -3.30 -14.13 -25.88
N ILE A 161 -2.28 -14.74 -25.28
CA ILE A 161 -0.90 -14.72 -25.82
C ILE A 161 -0.82 -15.47 -27.15
N GLN A 162 -1.57 -16.57 -27.32
CA GLN A 162 -1.64 -17.28 -28.61
C GLN A 162 -2.32 -16.43 -29.70
N HIS A 163 -3.43 -15.76 -29.38
CA HIS A 163 -4.11 -14.86 -30.31
C HIS A 163 -3.20 -13.70 -30.74
N ALA A 164 -2.47 -13.10 -29.79
CA ALA A 164 -1.49 -12.05 -30.07
C ALA A 164 -0.34 -12.52 -30.97
N THR A 165 0.27 -13.66 -30.65
CA THR A 165 1.41 -14.20 -31.43
C THR A 165 1.02 -14.68 -32.82
N ARG A 166 -0.24 -15.05 -33.04
CA ARG A 166 -0.80 -15.36 -34.37
C ARG A 166 -1.25 -14.12 -35.15
N GLY A 167 -1.20 -12.93 -34.53
CA GLY A 167 -1.63 -11.69 -35.15
C GLY A 167 -3.13 -11.60 -35.36
N GLU A 168 -3.93 -12.17 -34.44
CA GLU A 168 -5.39 -12.20 -34.51
C GLU A 168 -6.06 -10.94 -33.91
N TYR A 169 -5.30 -10.11 -33.18
CA TYR A 169 -5.77 -8.79 -32.72
C TYR A 169 -5.55 -7.73 -33.80
N ALA A 170 -6.59 -6.94 -34.10
CA ALA A 170 -6.53 -5.87 -35.08
C ALA A 170 -5.91 -4.58 -34.51
N ALA A 171 -6.12 -4.31 -33.21
CA ALA A 171 -5.59 -3.16 -32.50
C ALA A 171 -5.16 -3.52 -31.08
N VAL A 172 -4.30 -2.67 -30.49
CA VAL A 172 -3.87 -2.81 -29.08
C VAL A 172 -5.07 -2.75 -28.13
N GLY A 173 -6.06 -1.91 -28.41
CA GLY A 173 -7.29 -1.84 -27.61
C GLY A 173 -8.08 -3.16 -27.55
N ASP A 174 -7.98 -4.03 -28.56
CA ASP A 174 -8.60 -5.36 -28.52
C ASP A 174 -7.90 -6.27 -27.50
N LEU A 175 -6.57 -6.30 -27.52
CA LEU A 175 -5.75 -7.01 -26.54
C LEU A 175 -6.02 -6.52 -25.12
N LEU A 176 -6.12 -5.20 -24.94
CA LEU A 176 -6.37 -4.59 -23.63
C LEU A 176 -7.73 -4.99 -23.06
N ARG A 177 -8.78 -5.01 -23.89
CA ARG A 177 -10.10 -5.49 -23.46
C ARG A 177 -10.05 -6.93 -22.97
N ASP A 178 -9.32 -7.80 -23.67
CA ASP A 178 -9.18 -9.18 -23.24
C ASP A 178 -8.44 -9.28 -21.91
N PHE A 179 -7.36 -8.52 -21.71
CA PHE A 179 -6.68 -8.43 -20.41
C PHE A 179 -7.56 -7.88 -19.30
N GLU A 180 -8.36 -6.84 -19.56
CA GLU A 180 -9.27 -6.22 -18.59
C GLU A 180 -10.48 -7.12 -18.28
N SER A 181 -10.86 -8.00 -19.21
CA SER A 181 -11.94 -8.99 -19.03
C SER A 181 -11.51 -10.19 -18.20
N LEU A 182 -10.20 -10.38 -17.97
CA LEU A 182 -9.71 -11.48 -17.17
C LEU A 182 -10.27 -11.35 -15.74
N PRO A 183 -10.90 -12.42 -15.21
CA PRO A 183 -11.21 -12.46 -13.80
C PRO A 183 -9.87 -12.49 -13.04
N VAL A 184 -9.46 -11.33 -12.53
CA VAL A 184 -8.25 -11.14 -11.69
C VAL A 184 -8.20 -12.17 -10.55
N THR A 185 -9.36 -12.70 -10.16
CA THR A 185 -9.59 -13.74 -9.15
C THR A 185 -9.28 -15.20 -9.55
N GLN A 186 -8.83 -15.51 -10.78
CA GLN A 186 -8.58 -16.90 -11.22
C GLN A 186 -7.13 -17.21 -11.67
N LEU A 187 -6.17 -16.40 -11.26
CA LEU A 187 -4.75 -16.58 -11.57
C LEU A 187 -3.99 -16.68 -10.26
N PRO A 188 -2.99 -17.59 -10.12
CA PRO A 188 -2.63 -18.22 -8.85
C PRO A 188 -2.51 -17.19 -7.74
N ASP A 189 -3.46 -17.26 -6.79
CA ASP A 189 -3.53 -16.50 -5.55
C ASP A 189 -2.10 -16.33 -5.03
N ARG A 190 -1.46 -15.20 -5.30
CA ARG A 190 -0.43 -14.75 -4.38
C ARG A 190 -1.24 -14.28 -3.19
N PRO A 191 -1.26 -15.05 -2.09
CA PRO A 191 -2.03 -14.66 -0.92
C PRO A 191 -1.66 -13.22 -0.60
N LEU A 192 -2.65 -12.37 -0.38
CA LEU A 192 -2.40 -11.06 0.23
C LEU A 192 -1.50 -11.32 1.43
N LYS A 193 -0.36 -10.62 1.51
CA LYS A 193 0.53 -10.76 2.66
C LYS A 193 0.64 -9.41 3.35
N PRO A 194 0.42 -9.34 4.66
CA PRO A 194 0.70 -8.13 5.40
C PRO A 194 2.21 -8.02 5.64
N MET A 195 2.83 -7.00 5.08
CA MET A 195 4.16 -6.54 5.50
C MET A 195 3.97 -5.42 6.51
N HIS A 196 4.76 -5.37 7.58
CA HIS A 196 4.60 -4.33 8.59
C HIS A 196 5.93 -3.74 9.02
N GLY A 197 5.86 -2.50 9.49
CA GLY A 197 6.90 -1.81 10.23
C GLY A 197 6.32 -1.36 11.57
N GLN A 198 7.20 -1.16 12.53
CA GLN A 198 6.81 -0.64 13.83
C GLN A 198 7.89 0.28 14.38
N ARG A 199 7.48 1.29 15.14
CA ARG A 199 8.42 2.08 15.92
C ARG A 199 7.72 2.66 17.13
N THR A 200 8.44 2.66 18.25
CA THR A 200 8.04 3.33 19.48
C THR A 200 9.22 4.12 20.01
N ASP A 201 8.97 5.30 20.56
CA ASP A 201 9.97 6.26 21.02
C ASP A 201 9.41 7.04 22.21
N ALA A 202 10.21 7.32 23.23
CA ALA A 202 9.74 8.04 24.41
C ALA A 202 9.41 9.52 24.13
N GLY A 203 9.75 10.03 22.94
CA GLY A 203 9.65 11.44 22.63
C GLY A 203 10.85 12.23 23.17
N ARG A 204 10.72 13.55 23.21
CA ARG A 204 11.76 14.47 23.70
C ARG A 204 11.60 14.82 25.17
N HIS A 205 10.39 14.68 25.70
CA HIS A 205 10.02 15.19 27.01
C HIS A 205 9.89 14.11 28.10
N HIS A 206 9.89 12.83 27.72
CA HIS A 206 9.75 11.71 28.67
C HIS A 206 11.01 10.85 28.69
N THR A 207 11.39 10.39 29.89
CA THR A 207 12.51 9.44 30.08
C THR A 207 12.07 7.99 30.00
N VAL A 208 10.78 7.74 30.20
CA VAL A 208 10.16 6.42 30.17
C VAL A 208 9.14 6.41 29.04
N ASN A 209 9.11 5.31 28.31
CA ASN A 209 8.06 5.05 27.33
C ASN A 209 6.99 4.18 27.99
N GLU A 210 5.79 4.72 28.15
CA GLU A 210 4.60 4.09 28.70
C GLU A 210 3.75 3.44 27.60
N ASP A 211 4.10 3.63 26.32
CA ASP A 211 3.48 2.91 25.20
C ASP A 211 3.97 1.46 25.09
N THR A 212 3.07 0.57 24.69
CA THR A 212 3.39 -0.79 24.27
C THR A 212 2.92 -1.05 22.85
N VAL A 213 3.80 -1.62 22.02
CA VAL A 213 3.54 -1.99 20.63
C VAL A 213 3.71 -3.49 20.44
N VAL A 214 2.79 -4.12 19.71
CA VAL A 214 2.77 -5.58 19.50
C VAL A 214 2.44 -5.88 18.05
N THR A 215 3.23 -6.77 17.45
CA THR A 215 2.97 -7.29 16.12
C THR A 215 3.25 -8.78 16.08
N PHE A 216 2.38 -9.54 15.42
CA PHE A 216 2.70 -10.89 14.99
C PHE A 216 1.95 -11.25 13.71
N THR A 217 2.59 -12.07 12.88
CA THR A 217 2.06 -12.51 11.60
C THR A 217 2.36 -13.98 11.42
N PHE A 218 1.40 -14.76 10.96
CA PHE A 218 1.62 -16.15 10.56
C PHE A 218 0.71 -16.53 9.40
N ASP A 219 1.15 -17.51 8.63
CA ASP A 219 0.44 -18.01 7.47
C ASP A 219 -0.28 -19.31 7.88
N LYS A 220 -1.61 -19.37 7.70
CA LYS A 220 -2.40 -20.59 7.89
C LYS A 220 -2.67 -21.23 6.54
N GLU A 221 -2.40 -22.53 6.39
CA GLU A 221 -2.86 -23.28 5.23
C GLU A 221 -4.29 -23.77 5.47
N GLN A 222 -5.22 -23.37 4.60
CA GLN A 222 -6.62 -23.79 4.64
C GLN A 222 -7.12 -24.01 3.21
N ASP A 223 -7.75 -25.15 2.93
CA ASP A 223 -8.29 -25.48 1.61
C ASP A 223 -7.26 -25.34 0.47
N ARG A 224 -5.99 -25.68 0.74
CA ARG A 224 -4.82 -25.50 -0.15
C ARG A 224 -4.50 -24.04 -0.52
N LYS A 225 -5.01 -23.09 0.27
CA LYS A 225 -4.69 -21.66 0.19
C LYS A 225 -3.96 -21.20 1.45
N THR A 226 -3.03 -20.29 1.29
CA THR A 226 -2.42 -19.60 2.43
C THR A 226 -3.29 -18.41 2.81
N VAL A 227 -3.78 -18.39 4.05
CA VAL A 227 -4.53 -17.27 4.62
C VAL A 227 -3.60 -16.58 5.63
N PRO A 228 -3.18 -15.32 5.38
CA PRO A 228 -2.43 -14.58 6.38
C PRO A 228 -3.32 -14.33 7.60
N ILE A 229 -2.73 -14.46 8.78
CA ILE A 229 -3.30 -13.95 10.02
C ILE A 229 -2.27 -13.01 10.63
N ALA A 230 -2.69 -11.79 10.92
CA ALA A 230 -1.82 -10.80 11.52
C ALA A 230 -2.55 -10.04 12.62
N PHE A 231 -1.81 -9.70 13.68
CA PHE A 231 -2.33 -8.93 14.79
C PHE A 231 -1.38 -7.79 15.11
N TYR A 232 -1.96 -6.61 15.29
CA TYR A 232 -1.27 -5.37 15.57
C TYR A 232 -1.97 -4.69 16.74
N LEU A 233 -1.22 -4.18 17.71
CA LEU A 233 -1.79 -3.48 18.85
C LEU A 233 -0.84 -2.38 19.31
N ILE A 234 -1.42 -1.22 19.61
CA ILE A 234 -0.78 -0.13 20.36
C ILE A 234 -1.63 0.11 21.61
N ALA A 235 -0.98 0.15 22.76
CA ALA A 235 -1.58 0.52 24.04
C ALA A 235 -0.78 1.67 24.64
N ASP A 236 -1.44 2.79 24.87
CA ASP A 236 -0.87 3.98 25.49
C ASP A 236 -1.23 3.98 26.97
N GLY A 237 -0.21 3.91 27.83
CA GLY A 237 -0.35 3.76 29.27
C GLY A 237 -0.48 5.11 29.97
N MET A 238 -1.42 5.22 30.90
CA MET A 238 -1.65 6.43 31.69
C MET A 238 -1.72 6.11 33.19
N GLY A 239 -1.29 7.05 34.05
CA GLY A 239 -1.39 6.89 35.51
C GLY A 239 -0.24 7.48 36.33
N GLY A 240 0.75 8.12 35.69
CA GLY A 240 1.94 8.71 36.33
C GLY A 240 2.95 7.67 36.84
N HIS A 241 4.25 8.00 36.84
CA HIS A 241 5.34 7.07 37.20
C HIS A 241 5.17 5.67 36.54
N ASP A 242 5.69 4.60 37.13
CA ASP A 242 5.64 3.21 36.66
C ASP A 242 4.23 2.65 36.39
N ALA A 243 3.15 3.37 36.75
CA ALA A 243 1.78 2.89 36.62
C ALA A 243 1.32 2.80 35.15
N GLY A 244 1.72 3.74 34.30
CA GLY A 244 1.34 3.74 32.88
C GLY A 244 1.97 2.57 32.12
N ASN A 245 3.29 2.35 32.31
CA ASN A 245 3.99 1.20 31.73
C ASN A 245 3.36 -0.14 32.18
N VAL A 246 3.02 -0.28 33.47
CA VAL A 246 2.34 -1.48 33.96
C VAL A 246 0.97 -1.66 33.32
N ALA A 247 0.24 -0.56 33.08
CA ALA A 247 -1.08 -0.60 32.49
C ALA A 247 -1.05 -1.04 31.02
N SER A 248 -0.28 -0.36 30.17
CA SER A 248 -0.16 -0.71 28.74
C SER A 248 0.38 -2.12 28.54
N ARG A 249 1.35 -2.53 29.37
CA ARG A 249 1.88 -3.90 29.37
C ARG A 249 0.83 -4.93 29.77
N THR A 250 0.00 -4.63 30.77
CA THR A 250 -1.09 -5.52 31.19
C THR A 250 -2.12 -5.70 30.08
N VAL A 251 -2.46 -4.61 29.36
CA VAL A 251 -3.34 -4.67 28.19
C VAL A 251 -2.75 -5.56 27.12
N TYR A 252 -1.49 -5.33 26.75
CA TYR A 252 -0.76 -6.18 25.82
C TYR A 252 -0.83 -7.65 26.21
N GLU A 253 -0.41 -7.99 27.44
CA GLU A 253 -0.27 -9.37 27.89
C GLU A 253 -1.59 -10.13 27.83
N VAL A 254 -2.68 -9.51 28.31
CA VAL A 254 -4.00 -10.14 28.32
C VAL A 254 -4.54 -10.25 26.91
N VAL A 255 -4.60 -9.14 26.16
CA VAL A 255 -5.19 -9.17 24.82
C VAL A 255 -4.44 -10.16 23.94
N THR A 256 -3.11 -10.13 23.94
CA THR A 256 -2.29 -11.03 23.14
C THR A 256 -2.49 -12.49 23.54
N SER A 257 -2.46 -12.79 24.85
CA SER A 257 -2.69 -14.16 25.32
C SER A 257 -4.07 -14.67 24.94
N THR A 258 -5.10 -13.84 25.05
CA THR A 258 -6.48 -14.20 24.75
C THR A 258 -6.68 -14.44 23.26
N ILE A 259 -6.10 -13.59 22.38
CA ILE A 259 -6.11 -13.80 20.92
C ILE A 259 -5.35 -15.08 20.55
N LEU A 260 -4.15 -15.29 21.10
CA LEU A 260 -3.37 -16.49 20.84
C LEU A 260 -4.12 -17.75 21.28
N ASN A 261 -4.71 -17.75 22.47
CA ASN A 261 -5.38 -18.92 23.04
C ASN A 261 -6.74 -19.25 22.41
N MET A 262 -7.48 -18.24 21.93
CA MET A 262 -8.83 -18.45 21.39
C MET A 262 -8.89 -18.55 19.86
N GLN A 263 -7.91 -17.97 19.17
CA GLN A 263 -7.87 -17.95 17.70
C GLN A 263 -6.69 -18.75 17.16
N VAL A 264 -5.48 -18.54 17.68
CA VAL A 264 -4.25 -19.08 17.07
C VAL A 264 -4.02 -20.55 17.47
N LEU A 265 -4.03 -20.88 18.77
CA LEU A 265 -3.78 -22.23 19.26
C LEU A 265 -4.90 -23.24 18.93
N PRO A 266 -6.20 -22.91 19.00
CA PRO A 266 -7.26 -23.83 18.61
C PRO A 266 -7.23 -24.16 17.12
N ASP A 267 -6.77 -23.22 16.29
CA ASP A 267 -6.61 -23.41 14.85
C ASP A 267 -5.36 -24.24 14.50
N ILE A 268 -4.28 -24.13 15.28
CA ILE A 268 -3.11 -25.03 15.17
C ILE A 268 -3.50 -26.47 15.54
N HIS A 269 -4.38 -26.65 16.53
CA HIS A 269 -4.80 -27.98 17.00
C HIS A 269 -5.98 -28.58 16.23
N LYS A 270 -6.79 -27.79 15.51
CA LYS A 270 -7.96 -28.27 14.73
C LYS A 270 -7.93 -27.67 13.32
N SER A 271 -7.38 -28.43 12.38
CA SER A 271 -7.24 -28.12 10.95
C SER A 271 -8.55 -27.75 10.20
N THR A 272 -9.73 -27.88 10.82
CA THR A 272 -11.05 -27.79 10.14
C THR A 272 -11.90 -26.56 10.49
N ARG A 273 -11.45 -25.62 11.34
CA ARG A 273 -12.24 -24.42 11.63
C ARG A 273 -12.08 -23.38 10.51
N LYS A 274 -13.18 -23.09 9.80
CA LYS A 274 -13.25 -21.93 8.87
C LYS A 274 -13.23 -20.65 9.69
N LEU A 275 -12.27 -19.75 9.42
CA LEU A 275 -12.32 -18.41 10.01
C LEU A 275 -13.46 -17.62 9.36
N GLY A 276 -14.47 -17.28 10.16
CA GLY A 276 -15.52 -16.34 9.78
C GLY A 276 -15.14 -14.92 10.18
N ALA A 277 -15.39 -13.95 9.29
CA ALA A 277 -15.13 -12.53 9.51
C ALA A 277 -15.82 -11.99 10.78
N ASP A 278 -17.07 -12.41 11.01
CA ASP A 278 -17.92 -11.94 12.11
C ASP A 278 -17.40 -12.29 13.51
N VAL A 279 -16.55 -13.31 13.63
CA VAL A 279 -16.04 -13.79 14.94
C VAL A 279 -14.93 -12.89 15.48
N SER A 280 -14.28 -12.12 14.61
CA SER A 280 -13.08 -11.35 14.94
C SER A 280 -13.37 -10.14 15.85
N GLY A 281 -14.51 -9.49 15.64
CA GLY A 281 -14.93 -8.32 16.44
C GLY A 281 -15.28 -8.69 17.87
N ASP A 282 -16.10 -9.72 18.06
CA ASP A 282 -16.46 -10.23 19.38
C ASP A 282 -15.24 -10.75 20.15
N LEU A 283 -14.31 -11.40 19.44
CA LEU A 283 -13.05 -11.87 20.02
C LEU A 283 -12.20 -10.70 20.54
N LEU A 284 -11.98 -9.66 19.73
CA LEU A 284 -11.22 -8.47 20.16
C LEU A 284 -11.91 -7.76 21.32
N LYS A 285 -13.24 -7.59 21.24
CA LYS A 285 -14.05 -7.00 22.31
C LYS A 285 -13.90 -7.78 23.61
N HIS A 286 -14.02 -9.10 23.58
CA HIS A 286 -13.86 -9.95 24.74
C HIS A 286 -12.45 -9.84 25.34
N ALA A 287 -11.41 -9.91 24.50
CA ALA A 287 -10.02 -9.80 24.96
C ALA A 287 -9.73 -8.45 25.65
N ILE A 288 -10.25 -7.35 25.09
CA ILE A 288 -10.11 -6.00 25.65
C ILE A 288 -10.91 -5.86 26.96
N GLN A 289 -12.10 -6.46 27.04
CA GLN A 289 -12.90 -6.48 28.27
C GLN A 289 -12.22 -7.27 29.40
N GLU A 290 -11.59 -8.40 29.07
CA GLU A 290 -10.79 -9.19 30.02
C GLU A 290 -9.59 -8.38 30.52
N ALA A 291 -8.89 -7.69 29.61
CA ALA A 291 -7.79 -6.79 29.96
C ALA A 291 -8.26 -5.67 30.91
N ASN A 292 -9.40 -5.05 30.62
CA ASN A 292 -10.01 -4.04 31.48
C ASN A 292 -10.32 -4.58 32.89
N ALA A 293 -10.91 -5.77 32.99
CA ALA A 293 -11.22 -6.38 34.29
C ALA A 293 -9.95 -6.74 35.10
N LYS A 294 -8.86 -7.14 34.43
CA LYS A 294 -7.56 -7.34 35.10
C LYS A 294 -6.98 -6.00 35.56
N LEU A 295 -7.03 -4.97 34.71
CA LEU A 295 -6.48 -3.65 35.02
C LEU A 295 -7.24 -2.97 36.15
N GLN A 296 -8.57 -3.02 36.18
CA GLN A 296 -9.40 -2.52 37.28
C GLN A 296 -9.02 -3.17 38.63
N ARG A 297 -8.80 -4.49 38.65
CA ARG A 297 -8.36 -5.21 39.87
C ARG A 297 -6.96 -4.76 40.32
N GLN A 298 -6.04 -4.57 39.39
CA GLN A 298 -4.69 -4.10 39.71
C GLN A 298 -4.69 -2.64 40.23
N ALA A 299 -5.43 -1.75 39.56
CA ALA A 299 -5.64 -0.37 39.98
C ALA A 299 -6.20 -0.30 41.41
N GLN A 300 -7.26 -1.09 41.68
CA GLN A 300 -7.86 -1.17 43.00
C GLN A 300 -6.90 -1.71 44.06
N ALA A 301 -6.14 -2.76 43.76
CA ALA A 301 -5.18 -3.35 44.70
C ALA A 301 -4.01 -2.42 45.03
N ARG A 302 -3.59 -1.58 44.07
CA ARG A 302 -2.52 -0.59 44.27
C ARG A 302 -3.01 0.76 44.79
N GLY A 303 -4.33 0.99 44.79
CA GLY A 303 -4.91 2.26 45.20
C GLY A 303 -4.53 3.42 44.28
N ASN A 304 -4.35 3.17 42.98
CA ASN A 304 -4.03 4.18 41.98
C ASN A 304 -4.99 4.14 40.80
N ASP A 305 -4.94 5.17 39.96
CA ASP A 305 -5.81 5.35 38.80
C ASP A 305 -5.10 4.94 37.50
N MET A 306 -4.38 3.80 37.50
CA MET A 306 -3.73 3.31 36.28
C MET A 306 -4.76 3.00 35.20
N GLY A 307 -4.43 3.35 33.97
CA GLY A 307 -5.29 3.13 32.82
C GLY A 307 -4.48 3.00 31.55
N SER A 308 -5.16 2.63 30.47
CA SER A 308 -4.52 2.54 29.16
C SER A 308 -5.56 2.78 28.07
N THR A 309 -5.13 3.32 26.94
CA THR A 309 -5.86 3.19 25.69
C THR A 309 -5.52 1.84 25.03
N VAL A 310 -6.28 1.47 24.01
CA VAL A 310 -5.89 0.41 23.08
C VAL A 310 -6.47 0.69 21.70
N THR A 311 -5.64 0.56 20.68
CA THR A 311 -6.08 0.41 19.29
C THR A 311 -5.43 -0.86 18.74
N ALA A 312 -6.25 -1.77 18.22
CA ALA A 312 -5.80 -3.09 17.78
C ALA A 312 -6.42 -3.45 16.44
N ALA A 313 -5.67 -4.13 15.58
CA ALA A 313 -6.14 -4.65 14.30
C ALA A 313 -5.83 -6.15 14.17
N LEU A 314 -6.86 -6.97 13.97
CA LEU A 314 -6.75 -8.38 13.62
C LEU A 314 -7.09 -8.56 12.13
N LEU A 315 -6.11 -9.00 11.37
CA LEU A 315 -6.23 -9.29 9.94
C LEU A 315 -6.37 -10.80 9.75
N ILE A 316 -7.38 -11.20 8.98
CA ILE A 316 -7.59 -12.57 8.55
C ILE A 316 -7.86 -12.54 7.05
N GLY A 317 -6.90 -13.05 6.26
CA GLY A 317 -6.97 -12.95 4.81
C GLY A 317 -6.89 -11.50 4.35
N HIS A 318 -7.96 -11.02 3.75
CA HIS A 318 -8.10 -9.64 3.26
C HIS A 318 -8.96 -8.77 4.18
N LEU A 319 -9.47 -9.29 5.30
CA LEU A 319 -10.34 -8.53 6.19
C LEU A 319 -9.55 -8.07 7.41
N ALA A 320 -9.61 -6.77 7.71
CA ALA A 320 -9.08 -6.20 8.94
C ALA A 320 -10.22 -5.83 9.87
N THR A 321 -10.19 -6.36 11.09
CA THR A 321 -11.08 -5.94 12.17
C THR A 321 -10.28 -5.10 13.15
N VAL A 322 -10.66 -3.84 13.31
CA VAL A 322 -10.07 -2.87 14.23
C VAL A 322 -10.93 -2.79 15.49
N ALA A 323 -10.32 -2.75 16.66
CA ALA A 323 -10.97 -2.47 17.93
C ALA A 323 -10.29 -1.30 18.63
N ASN A 324 -11.08 -0.37 19.18
CA ASN A 324 -10.56 0.87 19.76
C ASN A 324 -11.19 1.21 21.11
N VAL A 325 -10.36 1.62 22.05
CA VAL A 325 -10.75 2.30 23.29
C VAL A 325 -9.72 3.39 23.60
N GLY A 326 -10.14 4.65 23.52
CA GLY A 326 -9.31 5.80 23.84
C GLY A 326 -9.19 6.69 22.61
N ASP A 327 -8.11 7.45 22.53
CA ASP A 327 -7.80 8.41 21.48
C ASP A 327 -6.55 8.05 20.68
N SER A 328 -5.99 6.86 20.87
CA SER A 328 -5.18 6.23 19.83
C SER A 328 -6.03 5.97 18.58
N ARG A 329 -5.39 5.99 17.42
CA ARG A 329 -6.08 5.99 16.12
C ARG A 329 -5.61 4.88 15.20
N THR A 330 -6.52 4.41 14.36
CA THR A 330 -6.21 3.62 13.18
C THR A 330 -6.71 4.33 11.93
N TYR A 331 -5.86 4.46 10.92
CA TYR A 331 -6.17 5.00 9.60
C TYR A 331 -6.05 3.93 8.51
N LEU A 332 -6.80 4.11 7.43
CA LEU A 332 -6.64 3.42 6.15
C LEU A 332 -6.17 4.42 5.09
N LEU A 333 -5.03 4.13 4.49
CA LEU A 333 -4.57 4.80 3.28
C LEU A 333 -4.88 3.91 2.08
N ARG A 334 -5.81 4.37 1.23
CA ARG A 334 -6.20 3.69 0.00
C ARG A 334 -6.17 4.67 -1.16
N ARG A 335 -5.45 4.32 -2.23
CA ARG A 335 -5.42 5.07 -3.50
C ARG A 335 -5.19 6.58 -3.30
N GLY A 336 -4.23 6.92 -2.43
CA GLY A 336 -3.88 8.31 -2.15
C GLY A 336 -4.85 9.07 -1.25
N ARG A 337 -5.73 8.38 -0.52
CA ARG A 337 -6.66 8.98 0.46
C ARG A 337 -6.46 8.35 1.83
N LEU A 338 -6.09 9.17 2.81
CA LEU A 338 -6.06 8.78 4.22
C LEU A 338 -7.45 8.98 4.85
N GLU A 339 -7.96 7.94 5.49
CA GLU A 339 -9.25 7.93 6.19
C GLU A 339 -9.07 7.38 7.60
N GLN A 340 -9.54 8.12 8.60
CA GLN A 340 -9.54 7.64 9.99
C GLN A 340 -10.67 6.61 10.17
N ILE A 341 -10.32 5.39 10.57
CA ILE A 341 -11.29 4.31 10.83
C ILE A 341 -11.92 4.45 12.21
N THR A 342 -11.10 4.75 13.21
CA THR A 342 -11.51 4.79 14.62
C THR A 342 -12.13 6.14 14.99
N GLN A 343 -12.96 6.16 16.03
CA GLN A 343 -13.39 7.40 16.67
C GLN A 343 -12.67 7.60 18.00
N ASP A 344 -12.19 8.82 18.25
CA ASP A 344 -11.48 9.17 19.48
C ASP A 344 -12.47 9.28 20.65
N HIS A 345 -12.14 8.64 21.77
CA HIS A 345 -12.92 8.75 23.01
C HIS A 345 -12.42 9.88 23.92
N SER A 346 -12.28 11.08 23.36
CA SER A 346 -11.81 12.28 24.06
C SER A 346 -12.87 13.38 24.14
N LEU A 347 -12.70 14.29 25.10
CA LEU A 347 -13.58 15.46 25.24
C LEU A 347 -13.56 16.32 23.96
N VAL A 348 -12.38 16.52 23.38
CA VAL A 348 -12.23 17.34 22.17
C VAL A 348 -12.91 16.72 20.96
N ALA A 349 -12.88 15.39 20.83
CA ALA A 349 -13.61 14.68 19.78
C ALA A 349 -15.12 14.91 19.91
N ARG A 350 -15.68 14.84 21.13
CA ARG A 350 -17.10 15.18 21.35
C ARG A 350 -17.44 16.63 21.04
N LEU A 351 -16.54 17.57 21.32
CA LEU A 351 -16.76 18.98 20.98
C LEU A 351 -16.76 19.19 19.45
N VAL A 352 -15.93 18.45 18.72
CA VAL A 352 -15.94 18.42 17.25
C VAL A 352 -17.24 17.81 16.74
N ASP A 353 -17.64 16.65 17.26
CA ASP A 353 -18.88 15.96 16.86
C ASP A 353 -20.12 16.82 17.13
N ALA A 354 -20.12 17.56 18.23
CA ALA A 354 -21.18 18.51 18.59
C ALA A 354 -21.07 19.87 17.85
N GLN A 355 -20.12 19.99 16.92
CA GLN A 355 -19.85 21.21 16.14
C GLN A 355 -19.56 22.46 16.99
N VAL A 356 -19.07 22.28 18.22
CA VAL A 356 -18.67 23.37 19.13
C VAL A 356 -17.30 23.92 18.72
N ILE A 357 -16.42 23.07 18.23
CA ILE A 357 -15.11 23.43 17.66
C ILE A 357 -14.92 22.77 16.30
N LYS A 358 -14.05 23.33 15.47
CA LYS A 358 -13.62 22.70 14.21
C LYS A 358 -12.62 21.57 14.48
N PRO A 359 -12.53 20.53 13.62
CA PRO A 359 -11.55 19.45 13.76
C PRO A 359 -10.10 19.95 13.95
N GLU A 360 -9.72 20.97 13.18
CA GLU A 360 -8.40 21.63 13.24
C GLU A 360 -8.08 22.21 14.63
N GLN A 361 -9.09 22.61 15.40
CA GLN A 361 -8.93 23.22 16.71
C GLN A 361 -8.73 22.19 17.82
N ALA A 362 -9.13 20.93 17.61
CA ALA A 362 -9.03 19.86 18.62
C ALA A 362 -7.59 19.64 19.08
N ARG A 363 -6.64 19.70 18.14
CA ARG A 363 -5.21 19.49 18.36
C ARG A 363 -4.57 20.52 19.29
N TYR A 364 -5.05 21.76 19.25
CA TYR A 364 -4.49 22.87 20.05
C TYR A 364 -5.35 23.18 21.28
N HIS A 365 -6.41 22.40 21.52
CA HIS A 365 -7.33 22.68 22.61
C HIS A 365 -6.67 22.42 23.97
N PRO A 366 -6.85 23.28 24.99
CA PRO A 366 -6.24 23.12 26.31
C PRO A 366 -6.62 21.81 27.04
N GLN A 367 -7.71 21.18 26.60
CA GLN A 367 -8.25 19.94 27.17
C GLN A 367 -8.12 18.75 26.21
N ARG A 368 -7.18 18.78 25.25
CA ARG A 368 -6.99 17.70 24.27
C ARG A 368 -6.69 16.33 24.92
N ASN A 369 -5.90 16.33 26.00
CA ASN A 369 -5.53 15.10 26.74
C ASN A 369 -6.65 14.55 27.65
N LYS A 370 -7.89 15.05 27.55
CA LYS A 370 -9.01 14.55 28.38
C LYS A 370 -9.72 13.39 27.70
N VAL A 371 -9.26 12.17 27.96
CA VAL A 371 -9.89 10.92 27.53
C VAL A 371 -11.03 10.54 28.49
N TYR A 372 -12.23 10.30 27.96
CA TYR A 372 -13.39 9.89 28.78
C TYR A 372 -13.61 8.37 28.78
N ARG A 373 -12.96 7.62 27.88
CA ARG A 373 -13.04 6.15 27.84
C ARG A 373 -11.65 5.56 27.70
N SER A 374 -11.17 4.94 28.77
CA SER A 374 -9.92 4.18 28.82
C SER A 374 -10.12 2.90 29.62
N LEU A 375 -9.22 1.93 29.45
CA LEU A 375 -9.18 0.74 30.28
C LEU A 375 -8.76 1.12 31.71
N GLY A 376 -9.21 0.32 32.69
CA GLY A 376 -8.84 0.49 34.10
C GLY A 376 -9.77 1.42 34.89
N GLN A 377 -10.59 2.22 34.21
CA GLN A 377 -11.60 3.08 34.85
C GLN A 377 -12.77 2.26 35.42
N LYS A 378 -13.44 2.78 36.46
CA LYS A 378 -14.61 2.12 37.05
C LYS A 378 -15.81 2.17 36.09
N GLY A 379 -16.55 1.07 36.01
CA GLY A 379 -17.76 0.95 35.22
C GLY A 379 -17.61 0.00 34.02
N ASP A 380 -18.67 -0.07 33.21
CA ASP A 380 -18.72 -0.92 32.03
C ASP A 380 -17.93 -0.30 30.88
N LEU A 381 -17.08 -1.11 30.24
CA LEU A 381 -16.28 -0.70 29.09
C LEU A 381 -16.96 -1.05 27.77
N VAL A 382 -17.24 -0.02 26.96
CA VAL A 382 -17.70 -0.17 25.58
C VAL A 382 -16.49 -0.13 24.64
N VAL A 383 -16.29 -1.22 23.91
CA VAL A 383 -15.24 -1.35 22.88
C VAL A 383 -15.88 -1.13 21.53
N ASP A 384 -15.32 -0.20 20.75
CA ASP A 384 -15.77 0.08 19.40
C ASP A 384 -15.02 -0.84 18.43
N THR A 385 -15.73 -1.45 17.48
CA THR A 385 -15.15 -2.38 16.50
C THR A 385 -15.54 -2.01 15.08
N PHE A 386 -14.59 -2.05 14.15
CA PHE A 386 -14.74 -1.68 12.75
C PHE A 386 -14.16 -2.78 11.86
N THR A 387 -14.88 -3.22 10.84
CA THR A 387 -14.38 -4.24 9.90
C THR A 387 -14.29 -3.65 8.51
N VAL A 388 -13.10 -3.72 7.91
CA VAL A 388 -12.83 -3.20 6.57
C VAL A 388 -12.16 -4.27 5.69
N PRO A 389 -12.60 -4.44 4.43
CA PRO A 389 -11.85 -5.23 3.46
C PRO A 389 -10.63 -4.43 2.99
N LEU A 390 -9.48 -5.09 2.92
CA LEU A 390 -8.22 -4.57 2.43
C LEU A 390 -7.92 -5.10 1.02
N GLU A 391 -7.36 -4.21 0.20
CA GLU A 391 -6.89 -4.47 -1.16
C GLU A 391 -5.36 -4.45 -1.20
N ARG A 392 -4.78 -5.05 -2.23
CA ARG A 392 -3.34 -4.97 -2.48
C ARG A 392 -2.94 -3.49 -2.65
N GLY A 393 -1.90 -3.05 -1.96
CA GLY A 393 -1.41 -1.68 -1.92
C GLY A 393 -2.02 -0.82 -0.81
N ASP A 394 -3.05 -1.29 -0.11
CA ASP A 394 -3.57 -0.56 1.06
C ASP A 394 -2.55 -0.52 2.19
N ARG A 395 -2.57 0.58 2.94
CA ARG A 395 -1.78 0.72 4.18
C ARG A 395 -2.68 1.03 5.37
N LEU A 396 -2.67 0.17 6.39
CA LEU A 396 -3.22 0.48 7.71
C LEU A 396 -2.15 1.16 8.55
N ILE A 397 -2.53 2.21 9.28
CA ILE A 397 -1.62 2.98 10.13
C ILE A 397 -2.24 3.05 11.52
N LEU A 398 -1.63 2.41 12.51
CA LEU A 398 -2.02 2.51 13.91
C LEU A 398 -1.06 3.48 14.59
N CYS A 399 -1.55 4.39 15.43
CA CYS A 399 -0.70 5.29 16.20
C CYS A 399 -1.33 5.77 17.51
N CYS A 400 -0.50 6.11 18.49
CA CYS A 400 -0.92 6.83 19.69
C CYS A 400 -1.07 8.34 19.42
N ASP A 401 -1.51 9.08 20.44
CA ASP A 401 -1.74 10.52 20.36
C ASP A 401 -0.46 11.34 20.23
N GLY A 402 0.66 10.90 20.80
CA GLY A 402 1.95 11.56 20.61
C GLY A 402 2.41 11.64 19.15
N LEU A 403 1.90 10.76 18.26
CA LEU A 403 2.07 10.94 16.82
C LEU A 403 1.06 11.93 16.26
N TRP A 404 -0.24 11.62 16.36
CA TRP A 404 -1.26 12.35 15.62
C TRP A 404 -1.50 13.74 16.17
N THR A 405 -1.07 14.09 17.39
CA THR A 405 -1.10 15.47 17.89
C THR A 405 0.04 16.33 17.33
N MET A 406 1.19 15.73 17.04
CA MET A 406 2.39 16.42 16.54
C MET A 406 2.44 16.52 15.01
N VAL A 407 1.89 15.53 14.30
CA VAL A 407 1.92 15.45 12.83
C VAL A 407 0.50 15.53 12.28
N GLU A 408 0.27 16.44 11.32
CA GLU A 408 -1.02 16.59 10.66
C GLU A 408 -1.34 15.42 9.73
N ASP A 409 -2.62 15.09 9.57
CA ASP A 409 -3.09 13.96 8.77
C ASP A 409 -2.56 14.00 7.32
N ARG A 410 -2.49 15.20 6.71
CA ARG A 410 -1.91 15.39 5.37
C ARG A 410 -0.43 15.02 5.30
N ASP A 411 0.32 15.23 6.38
CA ASP A 411 1.73 14.91 6.45
C ASP A 411 1.92 13.44 6.82
N ILE A 412 1.07 12.86 7.68
CA ILE A 412 1.00 11.41 7.89
C ILE A 412 0.79 10.70 6.55
N GLN A 413 -0.22 11.13 5.79
CA GLN A 413 -0.49 10.60 4.45
C GLN A 413 0.75 10.68 3.56
N ARG A 414 1.32 11.89 3.40
CA ARG A 414 2.47 12.11 2.52
C ARG A 414 3.69 11.26 2.91
N LEU A 415 4.01 11.20 4.21
CA LEU A 415 5.15 10.43 4.72
C LEU A 415 4.97 8.94 4.47
N VAL A 416 3.76 8.41 4.70
CA VAL A 416 3.45 7.01 4.44
C VAL A 416 3.46 6.72 2.94
N GLU A 417 2.92 7.57 2.08
CA GLU A 417 2.93 7.38 0.62
C GLU A 417 4.35 7.37 0.03
N GLN A 418 5.24 8.23 0.51
CA GLN A 418 6.61 8.35 0.01
C GLN A 418 7.56 7.26 0.53
N ALA A 419 7.15 6.54 1.57
CA ALA A 419 7.97 5.51 2.19
C ALA A 419 8.04 4.25 1.31
N ARG A 420 9.27 3.76 1.10
CA ARG A 420 9.55 2.57 0.29
C ARG A 420 9.11 1.29 0.97
N THR A 421 9.17 1.26 2.31
CA THR A 421 8.77 0.12 3.13
C THR A 421 7.91 0.60 4.30
N PRO A 422 7.09 -0.28 4.90
CA PRO A 422 6.35 0.05 6.12
C PRO A 422 7.24 0.50 7.29
N GLN A 423 8.46 -0.04 7.40
CA GLN A 423 9.41 0.38 8.42
C GLN A 423 9.93 1.80 8.17
N ASP A 424 10.28 2.14 6.92
CA ASP A 424 10.67 3.51 6.56
C ASP A 424 9.56 4.51 6.88
N ALA A 425 8.29 4.12 6.70
CA ALA A 425 7.15 4.94 7.05
C ALA A 425 7.09 5.21 8.57
N CYS A 426 7.21 4.17 9.39
CA CYS A 426 7.24 4.31 10.85
C CYS A 426 8.39 5.19 11.32
N ASP A 427 9.58 4.99 10.75
CA ASP A 427 10.77 5.80 11.05
C ASP A 427 10.56 7.28 10.69
N ALA A 428 9.97 7.55 9.53
CA ALA A 428 9.69 8.90 9.08
C ALA A 428 8.61 9.60 9.93
N LEU A 429 7.55 8.87 10.30
CA LEU A 429 6.46 9.36 11.16
C LEU A 429 6.97 9.75 12.55
N VAL A 430 7.70 8.84 13.23
CA VAL A 430 8.26 9.11 14.55
C VAL A 430 9.29 10.24 14.51
N ALA A 431 10.14 10.27 13.47
CA ALA A 431 11.09 11.37 13.31
C ALA A 431 10.39 12.71 13.06
N ALA A 432 9.25 12.74 12.37
CA ALA A 432 8.46 13.95 12.15
C ALA A 432 7.84 14.45 13.46
N ALA A 433 7.21 13.57 14.25
CA ALA A 433 6.67 13.94 15.56
C ALA A 433 7.74 14.49 16.51
N ASN A 434 8.90 13.83 16.57
CA ASN A 434 10.04 14.29 17.36
C ASN A 434 10.65 15.62 16.90
N ARG A 435 10.47 16.01 15.63
CA ARG A 435 10.87 17.33 15.12
C ARG A 435 9.84 18.41 15.43
N ALA A 436 8.57 18.04 15.51
CA ALA A 436 7.48 18.96 15.83
C ALA A 436 7.36 19.27 17.34
N GLY A 437 8.05 18.52 18.19
CA GLY A 437 8.17 18.78 19.63
C GLY A 437 8.47 17.51 20.40
N GLY A 438 7.81 16.39 20.03
CA GLY A 438 7.90 15.13 20.74
C GLY A 438 7.45 15.26 22.19
N GLU A 439 6.30 15.91 22.39
CA GLU A 439 5.76 16.25 23.73
C GLU A 439 5.29 15.02 24.52
N ASP A 440 5.06 13.89 23.85
CA ASP A 440 4.60 12.64 24.46
C ASP A 440 5.35 11.42 23.89
N ASN A 441 5.05 10.23 24.38
CA ASN A 441 5.46 8.96 23.79
C ASN A 441 4.87 8.80 22.38
N ILE A 442 5.67 8.28 21.45
CA ILE A 442 5.31 8.22 20.04
C ILE A 442 5.42 6.77 19.56
N SER A 443 4.29 6.19 19.21
CA SER A 443 4.18 4.83 18.70
C SER A 443 3.41 4.78 17.38
N ALA A 444 3.95 4.04 16.42
CA ALA A 444 3.35 3.83 15.11
C ALA A 444 3.57 2.40 14.61
N ILE A 445 2.54 1.82 14.02
CA ILE A 445 2.61 0.60 13.21
C ILE A 445 2.06 0.94 11.83
N VAL A 446 2.79 0.58 10.77
CA VAL A 446 2.29 0.65 9.40
C VAL A 446 2.24 -0.76 8.84
N VAL A 447 1.11 -1.15 8.27
CA VAL A 447 0.88 -2.46 7.66
C VAL A 447 0.50 -2.25 6.21
N GLU A 448 1.29 -2.79 5.28
CA GLU A 448 1.05 -2.75 3.84
C GLU A 448 0.62 -4.12 3.34
N MET A 449 -0.45 -4.14 2.57
CA MET A 449 -0.95 -5.36 1.93
C MET A 449 -0.27 -5.57 0.59
N VAL A 450 0.64 -6.54 0.49
CA VAL A 450 1.48 -6.73 -0.71
C VAL A 450 1.06 -7.81 -1.65
#